data_AF-A0A3C7WEY7-F1
#
_entry.id   AF-A0A3C7WEY7-F1
#
_cell.length_a   1.000
_cell.length_b   1.000
_cell.length_c   1.000
_cell.angle_alpha   90.00
_cell.angle_beta   90.00
_cell.angle_gamma   90.00
#
_symmetry.space_group_name_H-M   'P 1'
#
loop_
_entity.id
_entity.type
_entity.pdbx_description
1 polymer ?
#
loop_
_entity_poly.entity_id
_entity_poly.type
_entity_poly.pdbx_seq_one_letter_code
_entity_poly.pdbx_strand_id
1 'polypeptide(L)'
;MLYEVESLTNPRLRDEAGDLYLVPREDRVAGPGASYIMAAFTHAPTDGRGGRFNRDFGVFYCTPRQQVARDETAFHRARFLRESRSPDTVVEMRTLRARLGPEDLHDARRLPRRHPIYDPDSYAAGQALGHHLRDARSFGLRYHSVRGEGECFAVFRPRALSTAAHLNYLDYHYCATRGRIVDITPARLR
;
A
#
# COMPACT_ATOMS: atom_id res chain seq x y z
N MET A 1 -8.40 0.48 22.24
CA MET A 1 -8.57 -0.46 23.37
C MET A 1 -9.79 -1.36 23.20
N LEU A 2 -11.02 -0.84 23.03
CA LEU A 2 -12.21 -1.70 22.85
C LEU A 2 -12.12 -2.61 21.60
N TYR A 3 -11.70 -2.07 20.46
CA TYR A 3 -11.53 -2.82 19.20
C TYR A 3 -10.41 -3.88 19.25
N GLU A 4 -9.41 -3.72 20.13
CA GLU A 4 -8.29 -4.65 20.29
C GLU A 4 -8.69 -5.87 21.15
N VAL A 5 -9.64 -5.69 22.07
CA VAL A 5 -10.21 -6.78 22.88
C VAL A 5 -11.28 -7.54 22.08
N GLU A 6 -12.09 -6.83 21.28
CA GLU A 6 -13.14 -7.44 20.45
C GLU A 6 -12.58 -8.18 19.21
N SER A 7 -11.46 -7.72 18.61
CA SER A 7 -10.81 -8.42 17.49
C SER A 7 -10.13 -9.73 17.90
N LEU A 8 -9.80 -9.90 19.19
CA LEU A 8 -9.26 -11.15 19.71
C LEU A 8 -10.33 -12.24 19.86
N THR A 9 -11.62 -11.91 19.94
CA THR A 9 -12.70 -12.87 20.19
C THR A 9 -13.67 -13.02 19.02
N ASN A 10 -13.69 -12.07 18.07
CA ASN A 10 -14.56 -12.11 16.90
C ASN A 10 -13.76 -12.37 15.61
N PRO A 11 -13.90 -13.54 14.95
CA PRO A 11 -13.17 -13.90 13.74
C PRO A 11 -13.32 -12.89 12.61
N ARG A 12 -14.50 -12.25 12.49
CA ARG A 12 -14.79 -11.30 11.42
C ARG A 12 -14.09 -9.95 11.63
N LEU A 13 -13.99 -9.50 12.88
CA LEU A 13 -13.20 -8.31 13.25
C LEU A 13 -11.69 -8.61 13.21
N ARG A 14 -11.29 -9.87 13.42
CA ARG A 14 -9.90 -10.32 13.29
C ARG A 14 -9.44 -10.29 11.83
N ASP A 15 -10.27 -10.75 10.90
CA ASP A 15 -9.99 -10.68 9.46
C ASP A 15 -9.90 -9.23 8.97
N GLU A 16 -10.68 -8.30 9.53
CA GLU A 16 -10.59 -6.87 9.20
C GLU A 16 -9.38 -6.18 9.86
N ALA A 17 -9.01 -6.59 11.08
CA ALA A 17 -7.88 -6.03 11.81
C ALA A 17 -6.52 -6.55 11.34
N GLY A 18 -6.47 -7.75 10.75
CA GLY A 18 -5.24 -8.48 10.41
C GLY A 18 -4.46 -8.91 11.66
N ASP A 19 -3.18 -9.25 11.48
CA ASP A 19 -2.31 -9.61 12.59
C ASP A 19 -1.64 -8.36 13.22
N LEU A 20 -2.20 -7.89 14.34
CA LEU A 20 -1.68 -6.78 15.11
C LEU A 20 -0.29 -7.05 15.73
N TYR A 21 0.12 -8.31 15.87
CA TYR A 21 1.44 -8.64 16.40
C TYR A 21 2.57 -8.34 15.41
N LEU A 22 2.24 -8.12 14.13
CA LEU A 22 3.17 -7.63 13.12
C LEU A 22 3.59 -6.17 13.36
N VAL A 23 2.87 -5.43 14.21
CA VAL A 23 3.10 -4.02 14.49
C VAL A 23 3.54 -3.81 15.95
N PRO A 24 4.73 -3.21 16.20
CA PRO A 24 5.17 -2.84 17.54
C PRO A 24 4.12 -1.98 18.25
N ARG A 25 3.90 -2.20 19.54
CA ARG A 25 2.82 -1.55 20.30
C ARG A 25 2.93 -0.02 20.25
N GLU A 26 4.15 0.51 20.26
CA GLU A 26 4.47 1.93 20.18
C GLU A 26 4.17 2.57 18.81
N ASP A 27 3.93 1.76 17.78
CA ASP A 27 3.64 2.21 16.41
C ASP A 27 2.17 2.08 16.03
N ARG A 28 1.38 1.37 16.85
CA ARG A 28 -0.05 1.17 16.60
C ARG A 28 -0.78 2.50 16.70
N VAL A 29 -1.60 2.79 15.70
CA VAL A 29 -2.48 3.96 15.69
C VAL A 29 -3.90 3.56 16.05
N ALA A 30 -4.62 4.46 16.71
CA ALA A 30 -6.02 4.28 17.11
C ALA A 30 -6.84 5.53 16.81
N GLY A 31 -8.16 5.38 16.79
CA GLY A 31 -9.11 6.45 16.49
C GLY A 31 -9.64 6.43 15.06
N PRO A 32 -10.39 7.46 14.64
CA PRO A 32 -11.00 7.52 13.32
C PRO A 32 -9.97 7.34 12.20
N GLY A 33 -10.24 6.39 11.29
CA GLY A 33 -9.35 6.10 10.17
C GLY A 33 -8.18 5.17 10.48
N ALA A 34 -7.95 4.80 11.74
CA ALA A 34 -6.84 3.94 12.11
C ALA A 34 -6.86 2.58 11.39
N SER A 35 -8.04 2.01 11.14
CA SER A 35 -8.17 0.76 10.39
C SER A 35 -7.59 0.85 8.97
N TYR A 36 -7.79 1.99 8.27
CA TYR A 36 -7.19 2.22 6.95
C TYR A 36 -5.67 2.25 6.97
N ILE A 37 -5.08 2.81 8.04
CA ILE A 37 -3.63 2.86 8.21
C ILE A 37 -3.13 1.47 8.59
N MET A 38 -3.68 0.90 9.67
CA MET A 38 -3.23 -0.36 10.26
C MET A 38 -3.34 -1.53 9.29
N ALA A 39 -4.37 -1.57 8.43
CA ALA A 39 -4.56 -2.64 7.46
C ALA A 39 -3.32 -2.86 6.56
N ALA A 40 -2.59 -1.79 6.20
CA ALA A 40 -1.37 -1.90 5.40
C ALA A 40 -0.21 -2.58 6.13
N PHE A 41 -0.27 -2.65 7.47
CA PHE A 41 0.77 -3.19 8.34
C PHE A 41 0.42 -4.55 8.94
N THR A 42 -0.87 -4.85 9.07
CA THR A 42 -1.39 -6.08 9.68
C THR A 42 -1.72 -7.18 8.68
N HIS A 43 -1.74 -6.85 7.37
CA HIS A 43 -1.91 -7.81 6.28
C HIS A 43 -0.61 -7.93 5.48
N ALA A 44 0.44 -8.44 6.13
CA ALA A 44 1.71 -8.66 5.45
C ALA A 44 1.53 -9.59 4.23
N PRO A 45 2.23 -9.35 3.12
CA PRO A 45 2.16 -10.23 1.95
C PRO A 45 2.63 -11.65 2.31
N THR A 46 1.83 -12.66 1.98
CA THR A 46 2.11 -14.08 2.24
C THR A 46 2.52 -14.86 1.00
N ASP A 47 2.42 -14.26 -0.19
CA ASP A 47 2.74 -14.89 -1.48
C ASP A 47 4.25 -14.89 -1.82
N GLY A 48 5.07 -14.35 -0.92
CA GLY A 48 6.53 -14.23 -1.06
C GLY A 48 7.01 -13.16 -2.04
N ARG A 49 6.08 -12.44 -2.71
CA ARG A 49 6.41 -11.43 -3.72
C ARG A 49 6.49 -10.04 -3.13
N GLY A 50 5.55 -9.69 -2.26
CA GLY A 50 5.47 -8.40 -1.59
C GLY A 50 5.43 -7.19 -2.54
N GLY A 51 5.78 -6.02 -2.00
CA GLY A 51 5.87 -4.76 -2.73
C GLY A 51 7.30 -4.39 -3.11
N ARG A 52 7.49 -3.17 -3.62
CA ARG A 52 8.79 -2.69 -4.10
C ARG A 52 9.84 -2.60 -2.99
N PHE A 53 9.42 -2.23 -1.77
CA PHE A 53 10.28 -2.06 -0.60
C PHE A 53 9.89 -2.99 0.55
N ASN A 54 9.19 -4.09 0.28
CA ASN A 54 8.85 -5.10 1.29
C ASN A 54 8.61 -6.47 0.66
N ARG A 55 8.95 -7.55 1.37
CA ARG A 55 8.63 -8.92 0.95
C ARG A 55 7.54 -9.55 1.81
N ASP A 56 7.69 -9.44 3.12
CA ASP A 56 6.99 -10.23 4.15
C ASP A 56 6.53 -9.38 5.34
N PHE A 57 6.58 -8.05 5.20
CA PHE A 57 6.08 -7.10 6.18
C PHE A 57 5.21 -6.05 5.50
N GLY A 58 4.34 -5.40 6.28
CA GLY A 58 3.44 -4.40 5.73
C GLY A 58 4.09 -3.02 5.54
N VAL A 59 3.67 -2.32 4.47
CA VAL A 59 4.14 -0.99 4.09
C VAL A 59 2.96 -0.21 3.55
N PHE A 60 2.81 1.03 4.00
CA PHE A 60 1.80 1.94 3.45
C PHE A 60 2.41 2.73 2.30
N TYR A 61 1.99 2.41 1.07
CA TYR A 61 2.41 3.13 -0.13
C TYR A 61 1.44 4.29 -0.42
N CYS A 62 1.98 5.50 -0.59
CA CYS A 62 1.18 6.66 -0.93
C CYS A 62 1.91 7.66 -1.81
N THR A 63 1.18 8.65 -2.31
CA THR A 63 1.68 9.70 -3.21
C THR A 63 0.78 10.93 -3.07
N PRO A 64 1.27 12.16 -3.25
CA PRO A 64 0.45 13.36 -3.09
C PRO A 64 -0.46 13.59 -4.31
N ARG A 65 -0.21 12.89 -5.43
CA ARG A 65 -0.98 13.02 -6.68
C ARG A 65 -1.93 11.85 -6.83
N GLN A 66 -3.23 12.12 -6.78
CA GLN A 66 -4.26 11.07 -6.93
C GLN A 66 -4.14 10.29 -8.24
N GLN A 67 -3.70 10.94 -9.33
CA GLN A 67 -3.48 10.24 -10.61
C GLN A 67 -2.38 9.18 -10.50
N VAL A 68 -1.24 9.49 -9.87
CA VAL A 68 -0.15 8.53 -9.64
C VAL A 68 -0.64 7.36 -8.79
N ALA A 69 -1.45 7.63 -7.76
CA ALA A 69 -2.03 6.58 -6.93
C ALA A 69 -2.88 5.61 -7.77
N ARG A 70 -3.74 6.16 -8.66
CA ARG A 70 -4.59 5.39 -9.56
C ARG A 70 -3.79 4.54 -10.54
N ASP A 71 -2.77 5.12 -11.16
CA ASP A 71 -1.94 4.42 -12.16
C ASP A 71 -1.18 3.23 -11.53
N GLU A 72 -0.62 3.45 -10.33
CA GLU A 72 0.07 2.41 -9.56
C GLU A 72 -0.90 1.29 -9.14
N THR A 73 -2.06 1.63 -8.57
CA THR A 73 -3.04 0.63 -8.13
C THR A 73 -3.69 -0.11 -9.30
N ALA A 74 -3.89 0.55 -10.45
CA ALA A 74 -4.42 -0.07 -11.65
C ALA A 74 -3.46 -1.12 -12.20
N PHE A 75 -2.16 -0.79 -12.29
CA PHE A 75 -1.15 -1.75 -12.71
C PHE A 75 -1.13 -2.98 -11.78
N HIS A 76 -1.07 -2.75 -10.47
CA HIS A 76 -0.97 -3.83 -9.49
C HIS A 76 -2.21 -4.70 -9.46
N ARG A 77 -3.40 -4.10 -9.56
CA ARG A 77 -4.66 -4.85 -9.62
C ARG A 77 -4.75 -5.66 -10.91
N ALA A 78 -4.38 -5.08 -12.05
CA ALA A 78 -4.31 -5.79 -13.32
C ALA A 78 -3.35 -6.99 -13.28
N ARG A 79 -2.17 -6.80 -12.68
CA ARG A 79 -1.19 -7.87 -12.50
C ARG A 79 -1.78 -9.03 -11.70
N PHE A 80 -2.40 -8.73 -10.56
CA PHE A 80 -3.05 -9.74 -9.73
C PHE A 80 -4.14 -10.51 -10.48
N LEU A 81 -5.03 -9.81 -11.18
CA LEU A 81 -6.12 -10.41 -11.95
C LEU A 81 -5.59 -11.28 -13.10
N ARG A 82 -4.54 -10.82 -13.80
CA ARG A 82 -3.89 -11.56 -14.89
C ARG A 82 -3.23 -12.84 -14.39
N GLU A 83 -2.49 -12.76 -13.29
CA GLU A 83 -1.84 -13.93 -12.68
C GLU A 83 -2.86 -14.93 -12.14
N SER A 84 -4.02 -14.44 -11.69
CA SER A 84 -5.16 -15.27 -11.24
C SER A 84 -6.04 -15.76 -12.39
N ARG A 85 -5.69 -15.45 -13.66
CA ARG A 85 -6.47 -15.77 -14.87
C ARG A 85 -7.94 -15.35 -14.77
N SER A 86 -8.20 -14.22 -14.12
CA SER A 86 -9.56 -13.69 -13.97
C SER A 86 -10.15 -13.30 -15.34
N PRO A 87 -11.46 -13.50 -15.56
CA PRO A 87 -12.15 -13.01 -16.75
C PRO A 87 -12.31 -11.48 -16.72
N ASP A 88 -12.89 -10.91 -17.77
CA ASP A 88 -13.32 -9.52 -17.79
C ASP A 88 -14.21 -9.25 -16.57
N THR A 89 -13.87 -8.21 -15.80
CA THR A 89 -14.52 -7.95 -14.52
C THR A 89 -14.38 -6.49 -14.10
N VAL A 90 -15.21 -6.08 -13.15
CA VAL A 90 -15.14 -4.77 -12.50
C VAL A 90 -14.75 -4.99 -11.05
N VAL A 91 -13.64 -4.37 -10.64
CA VAL A 91 -13.18 -4.41 -9.25
C VAL A 91 -13.45 -3.07 -8.59
N GLU A 92 -14.28 -3.09 -7.54
CA GLU A 92 -14.48 -1.92 -6.70
C GLU A 92 -13.22 -1.64 -5.87
N MET A 93 -12.76 -0.41 -5.92
CA MET A 93 -11.57 0.11 -5.25
C MET A 93 -11.94 1.35 -4.43
N ARG A 94 -11.14 1.66 -3.42
CA ARG A 94 -11.32 2.85 -2.57
C ARG A 94 -10.16 3.81 -2.74
N THR A 95 -10.46 5.09 -2.93
CA THR A 95 -9.45 6.14 -2.72
C THR A 95 -9.38 6.47 -1.25
N LEU A 96 -8.19 6.36 -0.67
CA LEU A 96 -7.91 6.77 0.70
C LEU A 96 -7.02 8.02 0.70
N ARG A 97 -7.28 8.94 1.62
CA ARG A 97 -6.40 10.08 1.91
C ARG A 97 -5.93 9.95 3.35
N ALA A 98 -4.63 10.07 3.58
CA ALA A 98 -4.03 10.14 4.90
C ALA A 98 -3.08 11.34 4.96
N ARG A 99 -2.80 11.81 6.17
CA ARG A 99 -1.77 12.82 6.42
C ARG A 99 -0.49 12.10 6.79
N LEU A 100 0.59 12.40 6.07
CA LEU A 100 1.94 12.02 6.47
C LEU A 100 2.45 13.06 7.47
N GLY A 101 2.96 12.58 8.60
CA GLY A 101 3.50 13.39 9.69
C GLY A 101 4.85 14.03 9.34
N PRO A 102 5.46 14.77 10.29
CA PRO A 102 6.71 15.48 10.09
C PRO A 102 7.96 14.57 10.19
N GLU A 103 7.77 13.26 10.38
CA GLU A 103 8.87 12.32 10.58
C GLU A 103 9.81 12.29 9.37
N ASP A 104 11.11 12.16 9.64
CA ASP A 104 12.13 12.12 8.59
C ASP A 104 12.05 10.82 7.80
N LEU A 105 11.96 10.96 6.47
CA LEU A 105 12.02 9.84 5.53
C LEU A 105 13.33 9.89 4.76
N HIS A 106 13.92 8.73 4.49
CA HIS A 106 15.08 8.66 3.61
C HIS A 106 14.69 9.14 2.21
N ASP A 107 15.60 9.82 1.51
CA ASP A 107 15.34 10.39 0.19
C ASP A 107 16.07 9.62 -0.91
N ALA A 108 15.43 8.58 -1.44
CA ALA A 108 15.96 7.82 -2.57
C ALA A 108 15.91 8.60 -3.90
N ARG A 109 15.20 9.73 -3.97
CA ARG A 109 15.13 10.54 -5.21
C ARG A 109 16.49 11.12 -5.61
N ARG A 110 17.44 11.15 -4.67
CA ARG A 110 18.85 11.52 -4.90
C ARG A 110 19.60 10.48 -5.72
N LEU A 111 19.09 9.24 -5.78
CA LEU A 111 19.63 8.19 -6.64
C LEU A 111 19.14 8.41 -8.08
N PRO A 112 19.97 8.10 -9.09
CA PRO A 112 19.56 8.24 -10.47
C PRO A 112 18.43 7.26 -10.82
N ARG A 113 17.55 7.61 -11.77
CA ARG A 113 16.43 6.73 -12.20
C ARG A 113 16.86 5.35 -12.72
N ARG A 114 18.13 5.22 -13.15
CA ARG A 114 18.74 3.93 -13.55
C ARG A 114 19.17 3.05 -12.37
N HIS A 115 19.09 3.55 -11.14
CA HIS A 115 19.49 2.80 -9.96
C HIS A 115 18.60 1.56 -9.80
N PRO A 116 19.14 0.39 -9.41
CA PRO A 116 18.38 -0.87 -9.39
C PRO A 116 17.07 -0.87 -8.57
N ILE A 117 16.91 0.02 -7.58
CA ILE A 117 15.64 0.15 -6.83
C ILE A 117 14.46 0.62 -7.69
N TYR A 118 14.77 1.24 -8.84
CA TYR A 118 13.81 1.77 -9.80
C TYR A 118 13.57 0.82 -10.98
N ASP A 119 14.09 -0.41 -10.93
CA ASP A 119 13.82 -1.42 -11.94
C ASP A 119 12.29 -1.67 -12.04
N PRO A 120 11.67 -1.55 -13.22
CA PRO A 120 10.22 -1.71 -13.40
C PRO A 120 9.74 -3.15 -13.18
N ASP A 121 10.60 -4.14 -13.43
CA ASP A 121 10.25 -5.56 -13.46
C ASP A 121 10.82 -6.34 -12.28
N SER A 122 11.89 -5.85 -11.65
CA SER A 122 12.51 -6.45 -10.48
C SER A 122 12.38 -5.59 -9.22
N TYR A 123 11.91 -6.19 -8.13
CA TYR A 123 11.83 -5.55 -6.81
C TYR A 123 13.00 -5.93 -5.90
N ALA A 124 13.96 -6.74 -6.37
CA ALA A 124 15.00 -7.33 -5.52
C ALA A 124 15.83 -6.27 -4.77
N ALA A 125 16.34 -5.26 -5.49
CA ALA A 125 17.14 -4.19 -4.88
C ALA A 125 16.31 -3.29 -3.96
N GLY A 126 15.06 -2.98 -4.34
CA GLY A 126 14.14 -2.22 -3.51
C GLY A 126 13.79 -2.95 -2.21
N GLN A 127 13.53 -4.26 -2.29
CA GLN A 127 13.23 -5.09 -1.13
C GLN A 127 14.42 -5.19 -0.18
N ALA A 128 15.63 -5.38 -0.71
CA ALA A 128 16.84 -5.36 0.11
C ALA A 128 17.01 -4.03 0.88
N LEU A 129 16.79 -2.90 0.21
CA LEU A 129 16.77 -1.59 0.86
C LEU A 129 15.65 -1.48 1.91
N GLY A 130 14.45 -1.96 1.58
CA GLY A 130 13.30 -1.95 2.48
C GLY A 130 13.53 -2.72 3.77
N HIS A 131 14.11 -3.93 3.68
CA HIS A 131 14.50 -4.73 4.85
C HIS A 131 15.53 -3.98 5.70
N HIS A 132 16.58 -3.43 5.08
CA HIS A 132 17.58 -2.64 5.79
C HIS A 132 16.96 -1.45 6.55
N LEU A 133 16.07 -0.70 5.90
CA LEU A 133 15.40 0.45 6.52
C LEU A 133 14.42 0.05 7.63
N ARG A 134 13.74 -1.08 7.49
CA ARG A 134 12.88 -1.65 8.53
C ARG A 134 13.70 -2.05 9.76
N ASP A 135 14.81 -2.74 9.57
CA ASP A 135 15.68 -3.19 10.66
C ASP A 135 16.31 -2.00 11.41
N ALA A 136 16.59 -0.91 10.69
CA ALA A 136 17.01 0.37 11.24
C ALA A 136 15.86 1.18 11.91
N ARG A 137 14.64 0.64 11.99
CA ARG A 137 13.43 1.28 12.54
C ARG A 137 13.09 2.64 11.91
N SER A 138 13.41 2.79 10.63
CA SER A 138 13.11 4.00 9.85
C SER A 138 11.60 4.24 9.73
N PHE A 139 11.19 5.49 9.61
CA PHE A 139 9.79 5.84 9.34
C PHE A 139 9.37 5.58 7.88
N GLY A 140 10.33 5.58 6.95
CA GLY A 140 10.03 5.31 5.55
C GLY A 140 11.01 5.88 4.55
N LEU A 141 10.58 5.83 3.29
CA LEU A 141 11.37 6.19 2.13
C LEU A 141 10.52 7.04 1.17
N ARG A 142 11.06 8.17 0.73
CA ARG A 142 10.55 8.94 -0.41
C ARG A 142 11.33 8.58 -1.67
N TYR A 143 10.63 8.29 -2.76
CA TYR A 143 11.23 7.79 -4.01
C TYR A 143 10.46 8.29 -5.24
N HIS A 144 11.09 8.24 -6.42
CA HIS A 144 10.43 8.55 -7.69
C HIS A 144 9.39 7.48 -8.04
N SER A 145 8.23 7.88 -8.58
CA SER A 145 7.34 6.91 -9.23
C SER A 145 8.09 6.24 -10.38
N VAL A 146 7.93 4.92 -10.49
CA VAL A 146 8.54 4.12 -11.56
C VAL A 146 7.67 4.12 -12.82
N ARG A 147 6.36 4.37 -12.67
CA ARG A 147 5.38 4.30 -13.76
C ARG A 147 4.97 5.66 -14.34
N GLY A 148 5.47 6.75 -13.77
CA GLY A 148 5.19 8.10 -14.27
C GLY A 148 6.06 9.16 -13.61
N GLU A 149 5.65 10.41 -13.78
CA GLU A 149 6.25 11.55 -13.10
C GLU A 149 5.65 11.74 -11.70
N GLY A 150 6.51 12.17 -10.78
CA GLY A 150 6.12 12.46 -9.40
C GLY A 150 6.81 11.56 -8.39
N GLU A 151 6.41 11.75 -7.14
CA GLU A 151 7.00 11.08 -5.99
C GLU A 151 6.00 10.17 -5.30
N CYS A 152 6.55 9.12 -4.71
CA CYS A 152 5.85 8.15 -3.91
C CYS A 152 6.58 8.02 -2.56
N PHE A 153 5.85 7.48 -1.61
CA PHE A 153 6.28 7.25 -0.26
C PHE A 153 6.01 5.79 0.10
N ALA A 154 6.98 5.15 0.73
CA ALA A 154 6.84 3.85 1.36
C ALA A 154 7.01 4.09 2.87
N VAL A 155 5.90 4.08 3.60
CA VAL A 155 5.89 4.31 5.04
C VAL A 155 5.99 2.98 5.76
N PHE A 156 6.98 2.85 6.63
CA PHE A 156 7.29 1.60 7.34
C PHE A 156 6.70 1.55 8.75
N ARG A 157 6.27 2.69 9.31
CA ARG A 157 5.72 2.77 10.67
C ARG A 157 4.35 3.46 10.67
N PRO A 158 3.27 2.79 11.12
CA PRO A 158 1.92 3.34 11.04
C PRO A 158 1.74 4.69 11.72
N ARG A 159 2.44 4.94 12.83
CA ARG A 159 2.41 6.22 13.56
C ARG A 159 2.90 7.45 12.77
N ALA A 160 3.58 7.26 11.64
CA ALA A 160 3.90 8.37 10.73
C ALA A 160 2.67 8.87 9.96
N LEU A 161 1.55 8.16 10.02
CA LEU A 161 0.31 8.50 9.33
C LEU A 161 -0.78 8.89 10.33
N SER A 162 -1.64 9.82 9.93
CA SER A 162 -2.83 10.18 10.68
C SER A 162 -3.99 10.59 9.76
N THR A 163 -5.16 10.79 10.35
CA THR A 163 -6.36 11.34 9.68
C THR A 163 -6.71 10.62 8.38
N ALA A 164 -6.59 9.28 8.36
CA ALA A 164 -6.94 8.51 7.17
C ALA A 164 -8.45 8.49 6.97
N ALA A 165 -8.89 8.78 5.76
CA ALA A 165 -10.30 8.83 5.40
C ALA A 165 -10.50 8.23 4.01
N HIS A 166 -11.64 7.56 3.85
CA HIS A 166 -12.15 7.18 2.55
C HIS A 166 -12.71 8.42 1.84
N LEU A 167 -12.34 8.58 0.57
CA LEU A 167 -12.78 9.72 -0.25
C LEU A 167 -13.90 9.34 -1.20
N ASN A 168 -13.73 8.26 -1.95
CA ASN A 168 -14.70 7.77 -2.91
C ASN A 168 -14.40 6.32 -3.32
N TYR A 169 -15.42 5.68 -3.89
CA TYR A 169 -15.29 4.39 -4.55
C TYR A 169 -14.99 4.59 -6.04
N LEU A 170 -14.18 3.69 -6.60
CA LEU A 170 -13.82 3.64 -8.00
C LEU A 170 -14.06 2.22 -8.53
N ASP A 171 -14.57 2.12 -9.74
CA ASP A 171 -14.73 0.86 -10.47
C ASP A 171 -13.58 0.71 -11.46
N TYR A 172 -12.78 -0.34 -11.29
CA TYR A 172 -11.66 -0.68 -12.18
C TYR A 172 -12.14 -1.73 -13.17
N HIS A 173 -12.26 -1.35 -14.44
CA HIS A 173 -12.70 -2.24 -15.51
C HIS A 173 -11.51 -2.99 -16.08
N TYR A 174 -11.40 -4.27 -15.75
CA TYR A 174 -10.34 -5.16 -16.21
C TYR A 174 -10.74 -5.88 -17.50
N CYS A 175 -9.83 -5.88 -18.47
CA CYS A 175 -9.97 -6.65 -19.71
C CYS A 175 -8.92 -7.76 -19.73
N ALA A 176 -9.37 -9.01 -19.67
CA ALA A 176 -8.54 -10.20 -19.61
C ALA A 176 -7.67 -10.37 -20.87
N THR A 177 -8.23 -10.10 -22.05
CA THR A 177 -7.48 -10.20 -23.32
C THR A 177 -6.35 -9.18 -23.41
N ARG A 178 -6.51 -7.99 -22.82
CA ARG A 178 -5.47 -6.96 -22.75
C ARG A 178 -4.58 -7.07 -21.51
N GLY A 179 -4.96 -7.91 -20.54
CA GLY A 179 -4.24 -8.10 -19.28
C GLY A 179 -4.07 -6.82 -18.44
N ARG A 180 -4.96 -5.83 -18.59
CA ARG A 180 -4.87 -4.53 -17.91
C ARG A 180 -6.22 -3.93 -17.53
N ILE A 181 -6.21 -2.99 -16.60
CA ILE A 181 -7.33 -2.08 -16.36
C ILE A 181 -7.43 -1.16 -17.58
N VAL A 182 -8.59 -1.13 -18.22
CA VAL A 182 -8.85 -0.36 -19.44
C VAL A 182 -9.65 0.91 -19.17
N ASP A 183 -10.37 0.97 -18.05
CA ASP A 183 -11.12 2.16 -17.62
C ASP A 183 -11.23 2.22 -16.10
N ILE A 184 -11.35 3.44 -15.56
CA ILE A 184 -11.55 3.73 -14.14
C ILE A 184 -12.69 4.74 -14.03
N THR A 185 -13.83 4.30 -13.52
CA THR A 185 -15.01 5.16 -13.34
C THR A 185 -15.30 5.38 -11.85
N PRO A 186 -15.98 6.47 -11.46
CA PRO A 186 -16.60 6.53 -10.13
C PRO A 186 -17.52 5.31 -9.95
N ALA A 187 -17.46 4.65 -8.80
CA ALA A 187 -18.39 3.55 -8.54
C ALA A 187 -19.81 4.10 -8.40
N ARG A 188 -20.80 3.37 -8.92
CA ARG A 188 -22.21 3.75 -8.72
C ARG A 188 -22.53 3.58 -7.23
N LEU A 189 -23.03 4.64 -6.60
CA LEU A 189 -23.55 4.59 -5.23
C LEU A 189 -24.54 3.42 -5.13
N ARG A 190 -24.33 2.52 -4.15
CA ARG A 190 -25.29 1.48 -3.78
C ARG A 190 -26.23 2.00 -2.70
#